data_AF-A0AA90PYM0-F1
#
_entry.id   AF-A0AA90PYM0-F1
#
_cell.length_a   1.000
_cell.length_b   1.000
_cell.length_c   1.000
_cell.angle_alpha   90.00
_cell.angle_beta   90.00
_cell.angle_gamma   90.00
#
_symmetry.space_group_name_H-M   'P 1'
#
loop_
_entity.id
_entity.type
_entity.pdbx_description
1 polymer ?
#
loop_
_entity_poly.entity_id
_entity_poly.type
_entity_poly.pdbx_seq_one_letter_code
_entity_poly.pdbx_strand_id
1 'polypeptide(L)'
;MIALDALLAQFNTAFGLKASSFTAFIEHLGPPGRWQRLDRPENMGDLEIVGLVDQSFFLPEQLYVVTEESYCRKVGAFAVHRDDLRDFVGAYRERHGVMMFNGDTLIVGIGSKAVWIFHHEGVWTLFDG
;
A
#
# COMPACT_ATOMS: atom_id res chain seq x y z
N MET A 1 13.81 3.20 4.74
CA MET A 1 12.83 4.05 4.01
C MET A 1 13.45 4.47 2.68
N ILE A 2 12.65 4.66 1.65
CA ILE A 2 13.08 5.13 0.33
C ILE A 2 12.29 6.40 -0.04
N ALA A 3 12.93 7.34 -0.74
CA ALA A 3 12.26 8.52 -1.25
C ALA A 3 11.16 8.14 -2.25
N LEU A 4 10.02 8.84 -2.22
CA LEU A 4 8.87 8.50 -3.08
C LEU A 4 9.20 8.59 -4.57
N ASP A 5 9.95 9.60 -5.01
CA ASP A 5 10.33 9.75 -6.41
C ASP A 5 11.21 8.58 -6.90
N ALA A 6 12.12 8.12 -6.04
CA ALA A 6 12.98 6.97 -6.35
C ALA A 6 12.15 5.68 -6.43
N LEU A 7 11.21 5.48 -5.51
CA LEU A 7 10.30 4.34 -5.56
C LEU A 7 9.38 4.40 -6.78
N LEU A 8 8.83 5.58 -7.11
CA LEU A 8 7.95 5.77 -8.26
C LEU A 8 8.68 5.47 -9.57
N ALA A 9 9.96 5.83 -9.69
CA ALA A 9 10.78 5.49 -10.86
C ALA A 9 10.97 3.96 -10.99
N GLN A 10 11.23 3.26 -9.89
CA GLN A 10 11.31 1.80 -9.87
C GLN A 10 9.97 1.15 -10.22
N PHE A 11 8.89 1.65 -9.62
CA PHE A 11 7.52 1.23 -9.86
C PHE A 11 7.14 1.35 -11.34
N ASN A 12 7.29 2.54 -11.92
CA ASN A 12 6.99 2.78 -13.33
C ASN A 12 7.79 1.84 -14.25
N THR A 13 9.05 1.58 -13.92
CA THR A 13 9.91 0.65 -14.66
C THR A 13 9.42 -0.80 -14.56
N ALA A 14 9.12 -1.27 -13.35
CA ALA A 14 8.74 -2.65 -13.08
C ALA A 14 7.38 -3.02 -13.68
N PHE A 15 6.43 -2.08 -13.62
CA PHE A 15 5.05 -2.26 -14.06
C PHE A 15 4.79 -1.72 -15.49
N GLY A 16 5.79 -1.12 -16.15
CA GLY A 16 5.60 -0.53 -17.48
C GLY A 16 4.64 0.66 -17.50
N LEU A 17 4.55 1.40 -16.38
CA LEU A 17 3.63 2.52 -16.17
C LEU A 17 4.33 3.87 -16.33
N LYS A 18 3.52 4.94 -16.42
CA LYS A 18 3.98 6.33 -16.45
C LYS A 18 3.17 7.20 -15.48
N ALA A 19 3.09 6.74 -14.23
CA ALA A 19 2.45 7.52 -13.17
C ALA A 19 3.35 8.69 -12.75
N SER A 20 2.77 9.88 -12.58
CA SER A 20 3.45 11.07 -12.06
C SER A 20 3.53 11.09 -10.53
N SER A 21 2.65 10.34 -9.86
CA SER A 21 2.65 10.10 -8.43
C SER A 21 1.86 8.82 -8.14
N PHE A 22 1.98 8.29 -6.92
CA PHE A 22 1.14 7.17 -6.49
C PHE A 22 -0.34 7.56 -6.37
N THR A 23 -0.66 8.81 -5.99
CA THR A 23 -2.04 9.32 -6.03
C THR A 23 -2.59 9.30 -7.46
N ALA A 24 -1.82 9.80 -8.43
CA ALA A 24 -2.22 9.76 -9.84
C ALA A 24 -2.38 8.33 -10.35
N PHE A 25 -1.59 7.37 -9.83
CA PHE A 25 -1.77 5.95 -10.11
C PHE A 25 -3.10 5.41 -9.56
N ILE A 26 -3.45 5.70 -8.30
CA ILE A 26 -4.75 5.31 -7.72
C ILE A 26 -5.90 5.88 -8.56
N GLU A 27 -5.85 7.17 -8.90
CA GLU A 27 -6.86 7.84 -9.73
C GLU A 27 -6.99 7.20 -11.12
N HIS A 28 -5.87 6.75 -11.70
CA HIS A 28 -5.83 6.13 -13.02
C HIS A 28 -6.52 4.75 -13.06
N LEU A 29 -6.57 4.03 -11.93
CA LEU A 29 -7.16 2.69 -11.90
C LEU A 29 -8.68 2.67 -12.19
N GLY A 30 -9.37 3.82 -12.16
CA GLY A 30 -10.74 3.94 -12.66
C GLY A 30 -11.77 3.10 -11.89
N PRO A 31 -13.05 3.09 -12.31
CA PRO A 31 -14.22 2.85 -11.46
C PRO A 31 -14.27 1.45 -10.77
N PRO A 32 -15.07 1.32 -9.69
CA PRO A 32 -14.98 0.29 -8.64
C PRO A 32 -15.21 -1.18 -9.03
N GLY A 33 -15.30 -1.52 -10.32
CA GLY A 33 -15.55 -2.92 -10.75
C GLY A 33 -14.47 -3.91 -10.28
N ARG A 34 -13.26 -3.43 -10.00
CA ARG A 34 -12.16 -4.22 -9.40
C ARG A 34 -11.94 -3.94 -7.92
N TRP A 35 -12.67 -2.97 -7.36
CA TRP A 35 -12.53 -2.58 -5.98
C TRP A 35 -13.53 -3.36 -5.13
N GLN A 36 -13.01 -4.04 -4.13
CA GLN A 36 -13.79 -4.77 -3.15
C GLN A 36 -14.08 -3.85 -1.98
N ARG A 37 -15.34 -3.83 -1.54
CA ARG A 37 -15.76 -3.02 -0.39
C ARG A 37 -15.45 -3.75 0.90
N LEU A 38 -14.87 -3.03 1.85
CA LEU A 38 -14.73 -3.50 3.24
C LEU A 38 -16.11 -3.44 3.90
N ASP A 39 -16.47 -4.50 4.62
CA ASP A 39 -17.68 -4.47 5.44
C ASP A 39 -17.39 -3.69 6.72
N ARG A 40 -18.08 -2.56 6.91
CA ARG A 40 -17.93 -1.67 8.08
C ARG A 40 -16.48 -1.29 8.39
N PRO A 41 -15.75 -0.66 7.46
CA PRO A 41 -14.33 -0.29 7.62
C PRO A 41 -14.06 0.52 8.89
N GLU A 42 -15.02 1.32 9.35
CA GLU A 42 -14.92 2.11 10.58
C GLU A 42 -14.78 1.28 11.87
N ASN A 43 -15.11 -0.02 11.82
CA ASN A 43 -14.98 -0.94 12.95
C ASN A 43 -13.77 -1.86 12.84
N MET A 44 -12.98 -1.77 11.76
CA MET A 44 -11.83 -2.63 11.52
C MET A 44 -10.54 -2.00 12.04
N GLY A 45 -9.73 -2.77 12.75
CA GLY A 45 -8.35 -2.41 13.10
C GLY A 45 -7.36 -2.67 11.96
N ASP A 46 -6.18 -2.05 12.05
CA ASP A 46 -5.12 -2.22 11.03
C ASP A 46 -4.72 -3.70 10.84
N LEU A 47 -4.72 -4.49 11.92
CA LEU A 47 -4.40 -5.93 11.88
C LEU A 47 -5.47 -6.79 11.19
N GLU A 48 -6.73 -6.33 11.17
CA GLU A 48 -7.82 -6.97 10.47
C GLU A 48 -7.75 -6.63 8.97
N ILE A 49 -7.50 -5.37 8.64
CA ILE A 49 -7.37 -4.90 7.25
C ILE A 49 -6.15 -5.55 6.58
N VAL A 50 -4.98 -5.57 7.22
CA VAL A 50 -3.80 -6.25 6.67
C VAL A 50 -4.00 -7.77 6.58
N GLY A 51 -4.92 -8.34 7.35
CA GLY A 51 -5.30 -9.75 7.25
C GLY A 51 -5.96 -10.12 5.92
N LEU A 52 -6.45 -9.12 5.16
CA LEU A 52 -6.97 -9.31 3.81
C LEU A 52 -5.87 -9.48 2.77
N VAL A 53 -4.65 -9.00 3.07
CA VAL A 53 -3.50 -9.11 2.17
C VAL A 53 -3.04 -10.56 2.13
N ASP A 54 -3.31 -11.22 1.01
CA ASP A 54 -2.74 -12.54 0.76
C ASP A 54 -1.25 -12.39 0.42
N GLN A 55 -0.40 -12.67 1.41
CA GLN A 55 1.06 -12.55 1.28
C GLN A 55 1.66 -13.53 0.26
N SER A 56 0.91 -14.55 -0.18
CA SER A 56 1.39 -15.49 -1.21
C SER A 56 1.52 -14.84 -2.61
N PHE A 57 0.86 -13.70 -2.84
CA PHE A 57 1.06 -12.88 -4.04
C PHE A 57 2.43 -12.21 -4.08
N PHE A 58 3.13 -12.16 -2.96
CA PHE A 58 4.45 -11.59 -2.87
C PHE A 58 5.52 -12.69 -2.77
N LEU A 59 6.62 -12.50 -3.50
CA LEU A 59 7.89 -13.20 -3.32
C LEU A 59 8.48 -12.89 -1.93
N PRO A 60 9.45 -13.69 -1.44
CA PRO A 60 10.24 -13.37 -0.25
C PRO A 60 11.15 -12.17 -0.55
N GLU A 61 10.55 -10.99 -0.54
CA GLU A 61 11.18 -9.75 -0.97
C GLU A 61 10.92 -8.60 0.00
N GLN A 62 11.56 -7.47 -0.29
CA GLN A 62 11.24 -6.20 0.36
C GLN A 62 10.00 -5.59 -0.29
N LEU A 63 8.97 -5.35 0.53
CA LEU A 63 7.80 -4.58 0.19
C LEU A 63 8.02 -3.10 0.52
N TYR A 64 7.36 -2.25 -0.27
CA TYR A 64 7.31 -0.82 -0.02
C TYR A 64 5.90 -0.41 0.36
N VAL A 65 5.74 0.04 1.59
CA VAL A 65 4.47 0.54 2.12
C VAL A 65 4.45 2.06 1.97
N VAL A 66 3.46 2.56 1.24
CA VAL A 66 3.22 3.98 1.03
C VAL A 66 1.90 4.35 1.69
N THR A 67 1.95 5.19 2.72
CA THR A 67 0.76 5.65 3.45
C THR A 67 0.49 7.11 3.16
N GLU A 68 -0.65 7.65 3.62
CA GLU A 68 -0.92 9.09 3.58
C GLU A 68 0.24 9.91 4.19
N GLU A 69 0.84 9.43 5.30
CA GLU A 69 1.98 10.08 5.93
C GLU A 69 3.21 10.14 5.02
N SER A 70 3.41 9.14 4.17
CA SER A 70 4.51 9.14 3.19
C SER A 70 4.50 10.41 2.33
N TYR A 71 3.30 10.88 1.93
CA TYR A 71 3.13 12.12 1.17
C TYR A 71 3.07 13.34 2.08
N CYS A 72 2.16 13.35 3.05
CA CYS A 72 1.81 14.53 3.85
C CYS A 72 2.95 14.97 4.76
N ARG A 73 3.72 14.01 5.31
CA ARG A 73 4.87 14.28 6.18
C ARG A 73 6.22 14.12 5.45
N LYS A 74 6.20 13.76 4.16
CA LYS A 74 7.39 13.59 3.31
C LYS A 74 8.42 12.61 3.90
N VAL A 75 7.95 11.58 4.61
CA VAL A 75 8.83 10.58 5.24
C VAL A 75 9.31 9.50 4.26
N GLY A 76 8.72 9.44 3.06
CA GLY A 76 9.03 8.41 2.08
C GLY A 76 8.23 7.12 2.30
N ALA A 77 8.56 6.09 1.53
CA ALA A 77 7.97 4.77 1.69
C ALA A 77 8.72 3.95 2.74
N PHE A 78 7.98 3.17 3.51
CA PHE A 78 8.52 2.23 4.48
C PHE A 78 8.94 0.96 3.76
N ALA A 79 10.15 0.49 4.03
CA ALA A 79 10.68 -0.71 3.43
C ALA A 79 10.59 -1.83 4.47
N VAL A 80 9.83 -2.87 4.18
CA VAL A 80 9.47 -3.94 5.12
C VAL A 80 9.66 -5.27 4.41
N HIS A 81 10.29 -6.25 5.05
CA HIS A 81 10.34 -7.58 4.45
C HIS A 81 8.92 -8.17 4.43
N ARG A 82 8.56 -8.92 3.39
CA ARG A 82 7.20 -9.48 3.23
C ARG A 82 6.71 -10.20 4.49
N ASP A 83 7.55 -11.05 5.07
CA ASP A 83 7.21 -11.85 6.24
C ASP A 83 7.01 -11.00 7.52
N ASP A 84 7.53 -9.77 7.55
CA ASP A 84 7.43 -8.84 8.68
C ASP A 84 6.26 -7.84 8.53
N LEU A 85 5.49 -7.92 7.43
CA LEU A 85 4.43 -6.95 7.11
C LEU A 85 3.42 -6.82 8.27
N ARG A 86 2.96 -7.94 8.81
CA ARG A 86 1.97 -7.96 9.90
C ARG A 86 2.49 -7.27 11.16
N ASP A 87 3.75 -7.54 11.52
CA ASP A 87 4.38 -6.95 12.70
C ASP A 87 4.62 -5.45 12.51
N PHE A 88 5.01 -5.04 11.30
CA PHE A 88 5.12 -3.64 10.94
C PHE A 88 3.77 -2.90 11.11
N VAL A 89 2.68 -3.47 10.59
CA VAL A 89 1.34 -2.89 10.73
C VAL A 89 0.92 -2.84 12.20
N GLY A 90 1.14 -3.90 12.97
CA GLY A 90 0.80 -3.95 14.40
C GLY A 90 1.50 -2.87 15.23
N ALA A 91 2.74 -2.51 14.87
CA ALA A 91 3.51 -1.48 15.55
C ALA A 91 3.31 -0.07 14.98
N TYR A 92 2.58 0.10 13.89
CA TYR A 92 2.49 1.38 13.16
C TYR A 92 1.89 2.49 14.03
N ARG A 93 0.74 2.22 14.65
CA ARG A 93 0.02 3.20 15.46
C ARG A 93 0.83 3.71 16.65
N GLU A 94 1.57 2.84 17.32
CA GLU A 94 2.41 3.24 18.45
C GLU A 94 3.56 4.15 18.02
N ARG A 95 4.11 3.93 16.82
CA ARG A 95 5.23 4.70 16.27
C ARG A 95 4.80 6.04 15.67
N HIS A 96 3.62 6.08 15.05
CA HIS A 96 3.18 7.22 14.24
C HIS A 96 2.01 8.01 14.84
N GLY A 97 1.33 7.45 15.85
CA GLY A 97 0.19 8.07 16.52
C GLY A 97 -1.13 8.01 15.74
N VAL A 98 -1.14 7.36 14.57
CA VAL A 98 -2.30 7.25 13.67
C VAL A 98 -2.44 5.80 13.17
N MET A 99 -3.65 5.41 12.77
CA MET A 99 -3.87 4.12 12.12
C MET A 99 -3.31 4.14 10.70
N MET A 100 -2.72 3.03 10.28
CA MET A 100 -2.08 2.91 8.97
C MET A 100 -3.09 3.04 7.83
N PHE A 101 -4.25 2.40 7.96
CA PHE A 101 -5.29 2.36 6.92
C PHE A 101 -6.38 3.44 7.11
N ASN A 102 -6.07 4.54 7.83
CA ASN A 102 -6.99 5.67 7.98
C ASN A 102 -7.04 6.61 6.74
N GLY A 103 -6.24 6.30 5.72
CA GLY A 103 -6.18 7.00 4.45
C GLY A 103 -5.70 6.04 3.36
N ASP A 104 -5.29 6.59 2.22
CA ASP A 104 -4.81 5.77 1.12
C ASP A 104 -3.49 5.06 1.50
N THR A 105 -3.45 3.75 1.27
CA THR A 105 -2.29 2.91 1.56
C THR A 105 -2.01 1.98 0.39
N LEU A 106 -0.74 1.94 -0.03
CA LEU A 106 -0.24 0.98 -1.02
C LEU A 106 0.78 0.07 -0.36
N ILE A 107 0.74 -1.21 -0.71
CA ILE A 107 1.76 -2.20 -0.38
C ILE A 107 2.30 -2.75 -1.71
N VAL A 108 3.52 -2.37 -2.04
CA VAL A 108 4.13 -2.60 -3.36
C VAL A 108 5.20 -3.68 -3.27
N GLY A 109 5.03 -4.77 -4.01
CA GLY A 109 6.08 -5.75 -4.30
C GLY A 109 6.63 -5.52 -5.70
N ILE A 110 7.88 -5.06 -5.80
CA ILE A 110 8.50 -4.73 -7.10
C ILE A 110 8.87 -6.00 -7.87
N GLY A 111 9.48 -6.98 -7.20
CA GLY A 111 9.85 -8.25 -7.80
C GLY A 111 8.64 -9.09 -8.16
N SER A 112 7.61 -9.06 -7.30
CA SER A 112 6.34 -9.77 -7.54
C SER A 112 5.44 -9.11 -8.57
N LYS A 113 5.69 -7.83 -8.89
CA LYS A 113 4.78 -6.99 -9.68
C LYS A 113 3.35 -7.03 -9.17
N ALA A 114 3.20 -6.91 -7.85
CA ALA A 114 1.91 -6.89 -7.17
C ALA A 114 1.78 -5.63 -6.32
N VAL A 115 0.58 -5.06 -6.30
CA VAL A 115 0.24 -3.90 -5.49
C VAL A 115 -1.09 -4.11 -4.83
N TRP A 116 -1.10 -4.11 -3.50
CA TRP A 116 -2.34 -3.98 -2.74
C TRP A 116 -2.61 -2.51 -2.48
N ILE A 117 -3.83 -2.07 -2.76
CA ILE A 117 -4.25 -0.67 -2.65
C ILE A 117 -5.48 -0.63 -1.77
N PHE A 118 -5.41 0.15 -0.70
CA PHE A 118 -6.51 0.47 0.19
C PHE A 118 -6.81 1.95 0.06
N HIS A 119 -8.07 2.28 -0.20
CA HIS A 119 -8.53 3.64 -0.37
C HIS A 119 -9.31 4.10 0.87
N HIS A 120 -9.22 5.39 1.17
CA HIS A 120 -9.89 6.00 2.32
C HIS A 120 -11.42 5.86 2.32
N GLU A 121 -12.05 5.54 1.19
CA GLU A 121 -13.49 5.23 1.10
C GLU A 121 -13.86 3.81 1.59
N GLY A 122 -12.90 3.06 2.14
CA GLY A 122 -13.15 1.71 2.67
C GLY A 122 -13.29 0.66 1.56
N VAL A 123 -12.51 0.82 0.49
CA VAL A 123 -12.43 -0.13 -0.61
C VAL A 123 -10.97 -0.52 -0.85
N TRP A 124 -10.74 -1.71 -1.38
CA TRP A 124 -9.40 -2.17 -1.73
C TRP A 124 -9.36 -2.87 -3.08
N THR A 125 -8.19 -2.92 -3.71
CA THR A 125 -7.97 -3.72 -4.92
C THR A 125 -6.55 -4.29 -4.94
N LEU A 126 -6.37 -5.36 -5.71
CA LEU A 126 -5.08 -5.92 -6.06
C LEU A 126 -4.81 -5.57 -7.53
N PHE A 127 -3.68 -4.93 -7.78
CA PHE A 127 -3.14 -4.70 -9.11
C PHE A 127 -1.93 -5.60 -9.33
N ASP A 128 -2.04 -6.49 -10.31
CA ASP A 128 -0.97 -7.37 -10.80
C ASP A 128 -0.55 -6.95 -12.22
N GLY A 129 0.76 -6.96 -12.49
CA GLY A 129 1.36 -6.49 -13.74
C GLY A 129 2.23 -7.51 -14.46
#